data_AF-A0A816TRE2-F1
#
_entry.id   AF-A0A816TRE2-F1
#
_cell.length_a   1.000
_cell.length_b   1.000
_cell.length_c   1.000
_cell.angle_alpha   90.00
_cell.angle_beta   90.00
_cell.angle_gamma   90.00
#
_symmetry.space_group_name_H-M   'P 1'
#
loop_
_entity.id
_entity.type
_entity.pdbx_description
1 polymer ?
#
loop_
_entity_poly.entity_id
_entity_poly.type
_entity_poly.pdbx_seq_one_letter_code
_entity_poly.pdbx_strand_id
1 'polypeptide(L)'
;MEINVEATTIKPQTTARYLGVIFDNKLNWGSHIKDIESRLASRINLLRFLSRYCADAEPNIKILLNLFKSLVRTIITYGSYILLTANDNVWERLQITQNKALRAALGMPFYTSVDYIHQLRNMPKIEIYATVLLKQAISTVKNYKDKISEENLMHIFSLI
;
A
#
# COMPACT_ATOMS: atom_id res chain seq x y z
N MET A 1 28.65 6.47 19.57
CA MET A 1 29.30 5.29 18.97
C MET A 1 29.21 5.43 17.47
N GLU A 2 30.34 5.59 16.80
CA GLU A 2 30.42 5.62 15.34
C GLU A 2 30.83 4.21 14.89
N ILE A 3 30.05 3.63 13.97
CA ILE A 3 30.30 2.28 13.45
C ILE A 3 30.93 2.47 12.08
N ASN A 4 32.13 1.93 11.88
CA ASN A 4 32.86 2.06 10.63
C ASN A 4 32.80 0.74 9.87
N VAL A 5 32.19 0.76 8.68
CA VAL A 5 32.14 -0.39 7.77
C VAL A 5 32.80 0.02 6.46
N GLU A 6 33.86 -0.69 6.08
CA GLU A 6 34.53 -0.60 4.77
C GLU A 6 34.77 0.85 4.28
N ALA A 7 35.31 1.71 5.17
CA ALA A 7 35.64 3.13 4.96
C ALA A 7 34.47 4.14 5.00
N THR A 8 33.29 3.73 5.44
CA THR A 8 32.15 4.64 5.67
C THR A 8 31.81 4.78 7.15
N THR A 9 31.93 6.00 7.69
CA THR A 9 31.49 6.35 9.05
C THR A 9 29.97 6.50 9.08
N ILE A 10 29.27 5.54 9.68
CA ILE A 10 27.80 5.56 9.79
C ILE A 10 27.42 6.38 11.02
N LYS A 11 26.83 7.56 10.80
CA LYS A 11 26.24 8.37 11.87
C LYS A 11 24.87 7.80 12.24
N PRO A 12 24.51 7.71 13.54
CA PRO A 12 23.18 7.31 13.94
C PRO A 12 22.18 8.36 13.47
N GLN A 13 21.35 8.01 12.48
CA GLN A 13 20.27 8.85 12.00
C GLN A 13 18.96 8.44 12.68
N THR A 14 18.12 9.42 13.03
CA THR A 14 16.82 9.15 13.68
C THR A 14 15.77 8.54 12.76
N THR A 15 15.98 8.70 11.45
CA THR A 15 15.14 8.16 10.39
C THR A 15 16.03 7.63 9.27
N ALA A 16 15.73 6.47 8.72
CA ALA A 16 16.48 5.88 7.61
C ALA A 16 15.52 5.45 6.50
N ARG A 17 15.87 5.76 5.24
CA ARG A 17 15.07 5.34 4.08
C ARG A 17 15.70 4.08 3.48
N TYR A 18 14.92 3.00 3.43
CA TYR A 18 15.33 1.74 2.81
C TYR A 18 14.21 1.21 1.93
N LEU A 19 14.54 0.87 0.68
CA LEU A 19 13.58 0.42 -0.35
C LEU A 19 12.35 1.35 -0.52
N GLY A 20 12.50 2.65 -0.26
CA GLY A 20 11.37 3.60 -0.34
C GLY A 20 10.42 3.62 0.87
N VAL A 21 10.73 2.85 1.91
CA VAL A 21 10.09 2.92 3.24
C VAL A 21 10.98 3.73 4.18
N ILE A 22 10.37 4.54 5.05
CA ILE A 22 11.09 5.35 6.04
C ILE A 22 10.90 4.69 7.40
N PHE A 23 12.01 4.28 8.01
CA PHE A 23 12.05 3.67 9.33
C PHE A 23 12.42 4.74 10.35
N ASP A 24 11.58 4.92 11.36
CA ASP A 24 11.88 5.74 12.53
C ASP A 24 12.49 4.86 13.63
N ASN A 25 13.35 5.41 14.51
CA ASN A 25 13.98 4.66 15.62
C ASN A 25 13.00 3.89 16.52
N LYS A 26 11.75 4.35 16.62
CA LYS A 26 10.70 3.72 17.44
C LYS A 26 9.64 2.98 16.61
N LEU A 27 9.81 2.88 15.28
CA LEU A 27 8.83 2.31 14.35
C LEU A 27 7.42 2.90 14.52
N ASN A 28 7.33 4.20 14.83
CA ASN A 28 6.05 4.90 14.93
C ASN A 28 5.40 5.16 13.56
N TRP A 29 6.15 4.98 12.46
CA TRP A 29 5.74 5.19 11.07
C TRP A 29 5.23 6.60 10.74
N GLY A 30 5.33 7.56 11.67
CA GLY A 30 4.78 8.90 11.48
C GLY A 30 5.44 9.67 10.35
N SER A 31 6.77 9.58 10.24
CA SER A 31 7.53 10.20 9.15
C SER A 31 7.19 9.55 7.81
N HIS A 32 7.03 8.22 7.79
CA HIS A 32 6.67 7.46 6.60
C HIS A 32 5.29 7.83 6.06
N ILE A 33 4.29 7.96 6.93
CA ILE A 33 2.93 8.33 6.54
C ILE A 33 2.87 9.75 6.00
N LYS A 34 3.58 10.70 6.60
CA LYS A 34 3.67 12.06 6.06
C LYS A 34 4.25 12.09 4.64
N ASP A 35 5.28 11.30 4.39
CA ASP A 35 5.87 11.16 3.06
C ASP A 35 4.89 10.52 2.05
N ILE A 36 4.14 9.49 2.47
CA ILE A 36 3.07 8.90 1.64
C ILE A 36 1.97 9.93 1.35
N GLU A 37 1.47 10.63 2.36
CA GLU A 37 0.42 11.66 2.21
C GLU A 37 0.85 12.76 1.23
N SER A 38 2.09 13.24 1.34
CA SER A 38 2.66 14.23 0.42
C SER A 38 2.68 13.72 -1.02
N ARG A 39 3.18 12.49 -1.24
CA ARG A 39 3.22 11.85 -2.57
C ARG A 39 1.83 11.61 -3.15
N LEU A 40 0.85 11.31 -2.30
CA LEU A 40 -0.53 11.06 -2.71
C LEU A 40 -1.29 12.35 -2.99
N ALA A 41 -0.98 13.46 -2.32
CA ALA A 41 -1.68 14.73 -2.48
C ALA A 41 -1.71 15.20 -3.96
N SER A 42 -0.56 15.17 -4.64
CA SER A 42 -0.46 15.54 -6.06
C SER A 42 -1.28 14.60 -6.97
N ARG A 43 -1.23 13.29 -6.70
CA ARG A 43 -1.97 12.26 -7.46
C ARG A 43 -3.48 12.37 -7.27
N ILE A 44 -3.92 12.67 -6.04
CA ILE A 44 -5.33 12.92 -5.73
C ILE A 44 -5.81 14.19 -6.45
N ASN A 45 -4.99 15.23 -6.52
CA ASN A 45 -5.32 16.45 -7.26
C ASN A 45 -5.45 16.18 -8.75
N LEU A 46 -4.56 15.36 -9.33
CA LEU A 46 -4.68 14.90 -10.71
C LEU A 46 -5.97 14.11 -10.95
N LEU A 47 -6.29 13.14 -10.07
CA LEU A 47 -7.55 12.37 -10.16
C LEU A 47 -8.76 13.30 -10.08
N ARG A 48 -8.74 14.30 -9.19
CA ARG A 48 -9.81 15.28 -9.06
C ARG A 48 -9.96 16.13 -10.31
N PHE A 49 -8.84 16.57 -10.90
CA PHE A 49 -8.86 17.30 -12.16
C PHE A 49 -9.51 16.45 -13.25
N LEU A 50 -9.00 15.23 -13.48
CA LEU A 50 -9.55 14.30 -14.49
C LEU A 50 -11.02 13.98 -14.26
N SER A 51 -11.44 13.82 -13.00
CA SER A 51 -12.84 13.57 -12.67
C SER A 51 -13.77 14.67 -13.18
N ARG A 52 -13.34 15.93 -13.17
CA ARG A 52 -14.16 17.05 -13.64
C ARG A 52 -14.37 17.06 -15.15
N TYR A 53 -13.39 16.58 -15.93
CA TYR A 53 -13.50 16.55 -17.40
C TYR A 53 -14.12 15.27 -17.92
N CYS A 54 -14.05 14.19 -17.15
CA CYS A 54 -14.45 12.86 -17.60
C CYS A 54 -15.73 12.36 -16.90
N ALA A 55 -16.34 13.10 -15.98
CA ALA A 55 -17.47 12.64 -15.15
C ALA A 55 -18.75 12.28 -15.91
N ASP A 56 -18.91 12.72 -17.16
CA ASP A 56 -20.21 12.69 -17.83
C ASP A 56 -20.61 11.31 -18.40
N ALA A 57 -19.72 10.30 -18.36
CA ALA A 57 -20.01 8.96 -18.90
C ALA A 57 -19.55 7.81 -17.99
N GLU A 58 -20.38 6.78 -17.83
CA GLU A 58 -20.05 5.54 -17.10
C GLU A 58 -18.69 4.88 -17.47
N PRO A 59 -18.29 4.74 -18.76
CA PRO A 59 -16.98 4.18 -19.11
C PRO A 59 -15.82 4.97 -18.51
N ASN A 60 -15.96 6.28 -18.33
CA ASN A 60 -14.91 7.13 -17.78
C ASN A 60 -14.72 6.92 -16.27
N ILE A 61 -15.78 6.57 -15.54
CA ILE A 61 -15.70 6.25 -14.11
C ILE A 61 -14.84 4.99 -13.90
N LYS A 62 -14.98 3.98 -14.76
CA LYS A 62 -14.15 2.76 -14.69
C LYS A 62 -12.67 3.09 -14.94
N ILE A 63 -12.37 3.94 -15.91
CA ILE A 63 -11.00 4.40 -16.21
C ILE A 63 -10.43 5.13 -14.99
N LEU A 64 -11.20 6.04 -14.40
CA LEU A 64 -10.77 6.82 -13.26
C LEU A 64 -10.54 5.98 -12.00
N LEU A 65 -11.34 4.94 -11.80
CA LEU A 65 -11.11 3.94 -10.75
C LEU A 65 -9.84 3.11 -10.99
N ASN A 66 -9.55 2.77 -12.26
CA ASN A 66 -8.31 2.09 -12.61
C ASN A 66 -7.10 3.00 -12.38
N LEU A 67 -7.20 4.30 -12.69
CA LEU A 67 -6.18 5.29 -12.36
C LEU A 67 -5.98 5.44 -10.85
N PHE A 68 -7.06 5.42 -10.07
CA PHE A 68 -6.96 5.39 -8.61
C PHE A 68 -6.19 4.16 -8.13
N LYS A 69 -6.50 2.97 -8.67
CA LYS A 69 -5.78 1.73 -8.32
C LYS A 69 -4.30 1.84 -8.70
N SER A 70 -3.97 2.32 -9.89
CA SER A 70 -2.59 2.38 -10.37
C SER A 70 -1.74 3.47 -9.69
N LEU A 71 -2.34 4.61 -9.33
CA LEU A 71 -1.61 5.76 -8.79
C LEU A 71 -1.61 5.81 -7.26
N VAL A 72 -2.74 5.51 -6.63
CA VAL A 72 -2.91 5.68 -5.18
C VAL A 72 -2.78 4.34 -4.48
N ARG A 73 -3.52 3.32 -4.92
CA ARG A 73 -3.54 2.02 -4.23
C ARG A 73 -2.16 1.39 -4.21
N THR A 74 -1.43 1.41 -5.33
CA THR A 74 -0.05 0.88 -5.44
C THR A 74 0.91 1.44 -4.39
N ILE A 75 0.89 2.76 -4.18
CA ILE A 75 1.76 3.43 -3.18
C ILE A 75 1.43 2.94 -1.77
N ILE A 76 0.15 2.87 -1.42
CA ILE A 76 -0.29 2.45 -0.09
C ILE A 76 0.02 0.97 0.13
N THR A 77 -0.18 0.13 -0.89
CA THR A 77 0.00 -1.31 -0.77
C THR A 77 1.47 -1.73 -0.68
N TYR A 78 2.39 -0.96 -1.28
CA TYR A 78 3.81 -1.30 -1.27
C TYR A 78 4.37 -1.46 0.15
N GLY A 79 4.07 -0.51 1.05
CA GLY A 79 4.49 -0.55 2.46
C GLY A 79 3.54 -1.32 3.39
N SER A 80 2.43 -1.87 2.88
CA SER A 80 1.34 -2.37 3.73
C SER A 80 1.71 -3.57 4.59
N TYR A 81 2.61 -4.45 4.11
CA TYR A 81 3.08 -5.61 4.86
C TYR A 81 3.83 -5.23 6.14
N ILE A 82 4.62 -4.16 6.08
CA ILE A 82 5.45 -3.69 7.20
C ILE A 82 4.58 -2.92 8.20
N LEU A 83 3.61 -2.16 7.69
CA LEU A 83 2.66 -1.39 8.48
C LEU A 83 1.69 -2.24 9.31
N LEU A 84 1.64 -3.56 9.15
CA LEU A 84 0.86 -4.45 10.03
C LEU A 84 1.26 -4.38 11.50
N THR A 85 2.49 -3.94 11.78
CA THR A 85 2.97 -3.69 13.14
C THR A 85 2.68 -2.27 13.63
N ALA A 86 2.09 -1.41 12.79
CA ALA A 86 1.81 -0.02 13.11
C ALA A 86 0.56 0.13 13.98
N ASN A 87 0.51 1.24 14.72
CA ASN A 87 -0.64 1.62 15.55
C ASN A 87 -1.88 1.95 14.69
N ASP A 88 -3.06 1.80 15.27
CA ASP A 88 -4.35 2.07 14.61
C ASP A 88 -4.46 3.49 14.02
N ASN A 89 -3.86 4.49 14.69
CA ASN A 89 -3.82 5.88 14.19
C ASN A 89 -3.14 5.99 12.81
N VAL A 90 -2.15 5.15 12.52
CA VAL A 90 -1.48 5.11 11.22
C VAL A 90 -2.44 4.59 10.15
N TRP A 91 -3.18 3.53 10.46
CA TRP A 91 -4.19 2.96 9.56
C TRP A 91 -5.35 3.93 9.31
N GLU A 92 -5.80 4.66 10.33
CA GLU A 92 -6.84 5.67 10.19
C GLU A 92 -6.43 6.79 9.22
N ARG A 93 -5.20 7.31 9.35
CA ARG A 93 -4.68 8.34 8.43
C ARG A 93 -4.59 7.86 6.99
N LEU A 94 -4.16 6.63 6.77
CA LEU A 94 -4.14 6.01 5.44
C LEU A 94 -5.56 5.83 4.90
N GLN A 95 -6.51 5.41 5.74
CA GLN A 95 -7.91 5.27 5.37
C GLN A 95 -8.52 6.61 4.96
N ILE A 96 -8.27 7.68 5.72
CA ILE A 96 -8.71 9.04 5.38
C ILE A 96 -8.15 9.46 4.00
N THR A 97 -6.87 9.16 3.73
CA THR A 97 -6.23 9.50 2.47
C THR A 97 -6.82 8.71 1.29
N GLN A 98 -7.10 7.42 1.48
CA GLN A 98 -7.83 6.62 0.50
C GLN A 98 -9.23 7.15 0.24
N ASN A 99 -9.96 7.54 1.29
CA ASN A 99 -11.31 8.07 1.16
C ASN A 99 -11.31 9.37 0.37
N LYS A 100 -10.32 10.26 0.58
CA LYS A 100 -10.13 11.47 -0.23
C LYS A 100 -9.86 11.14 -1.69
N ALA A 101 -9.03 10.14 -1.95
CA ALA A 101 -8.69 9.68 -3.30
C ALA A 101 -9.88 9.02 -4.01
N LEU A 102 -10.68 8.21 -3.31
CA LEU A 102 -11.89 7.58 -3.85
C LEU A 102 -12.96 8.62 -4.18
N ARG A 103 -13.17 9.61 -3.31
CA ARG A 103 -14.08 10.73 -3.61
C ARG A 103 -13.63 11.49 -4.85
N ALA A 104 -12.33 11.78 -4.96
CA ALA A 104 -11.77 12.40 -6.16
C ALA A 104 -11.98 11.53 -7.42
N ALA A 105 -11.78 10.22 -7.32
CA ALA A 105 -11.94 9.29 -8.43
C ALA A 105 -13.41 9.02 -8.81
N LEU A 106 -14.36 9.31 -7.94
CA LEU A 106 -15.79 9.17 -8.20
C LEU A 106 -16.48 10.51 -8.50
N GLY A 107 -15.75 11.63 -8.43
CA GLY A 107 -16.33 12.96 -8.56
C GLY A 107 -17.31 13.32 -7.43
N MET A 108 -17.22 12.65 -6.28
CA MET A 108 -18.18 12.79 -5.19
C MET A 108 -17.83 13.96 -4.25
N PRO A 109 -18.85 14.61 -3.65
CA PRO A 109 -18.63 15.69 -2.68
C PRO A 109 -18.06 15.17 -1.35
N PHE A 110 -17.55 16.08 -0.53
CA PHE A 110 -16.87 15.73 0.73
C PHE A 110 -17.81 15.12 1.79
N TYR A 111 -19.10 15.47 1.77
CA TYR A 111 -20.11 15.02 2.73
C TYR A 111 -20.67 13.63 2.44
N THR A 112 -20.29 12.98 1.34
CA THR A 112 -20.75 11.62 1.03
C THR A 112 -20.26 10.64 2.10
N SER A 113 -21.17 9.78 2.59
CA SER A 113 -20.84 8.74 3.56
C SER A 113 -19.70 7.84 3.07
N VAL A 114 -18.77 7.54 3.97
CA VAL A 114 -17.64 6.64 3.69
C VAL A 114 -18.14 5.24 3.35
N ASP A 115 -19.11 4.72 4.10
CA ASP A 115 -19.64 3.38 3.90
C ASP A 115 -20.31 3.24 2.54
N TYR A 116 -21.05 4.27 2.10
CA TYR A 116 -21.66 4.31 0.78
C TYR A 116 -20.62 4.22 -0.34
N ILE A 117 -19.50 4.96 -0.22
CA ILE A 117 -18.41 4.93 -1.22
C ILE A 117 -17.79 3.53 -1.33
N HIS A 118 -17.60 2.86 -0.20
CA HIS A 118 -17.03 1.51 -0.17
C HIS A 118 -17.99 0.46 -0.73
N GLN A 119 -19.29 0.56 -0.42
CA GLN A 119 -20.32 -0.34 -0.95
C GLN A 119 -20.52 -0.18 -2.46
N LEU A 120 -20.57 1.05 -2.97
CA LEU A 120 -20.88 1.33 -4.38
C LEU A 120 -19.92 0.66 -5.38
N ARG A 121 -18.67 0.40 -4.96
CA ARG A 121 -17.61 -0.16 -5.82
C ARG A 121 -16.92 -1.37 -5.19
N ASN A 122 -17.50 -1.97 -4.16
CA ASN A 122 -16.94 -3.10 -3.41
C ASN A 122 -15.46 -2.88 -3.05
N MET A 123 -15.12 -1.65 -2.63
CA MET A 123 -13.73 -1.30 -2.33
C MET A 123 -13.46 -1.54 -0.85
N PRO A 124 -12.59 -2.48 -0.47
CA PRO A 124 -12.30 -2.72 0.93
C PRO A 124 -11.49 -1.56 1.54
N LYS A 125 -11.65 -1.40 2.86
CA LYS A 125 -10.76 -0.59 3.70
C LYS A 125 -9.31 -1.06 3.52
N ILE A 126 -8.35 -0.15 3.67
CA ILE A 126 -6.93 -0.44 3.43
C ILE A 126 -6.42 -1.56 4.32
N GLU A 127 -6.77 -1.53 5.61
CA GLU A 127 -6.30 -2.50 6.58
C GLU A 127 -6.77 -3.92 6.21
N ILE A 128 -8.07 -4.08 5.96
CA ILE A 128 -8.65 -5.35 5.49
C ILE A 128 -7.93 -5.82 4.23
N TYR A 129 -7.72 -4.93 3.26
CA TYR A 129 -7.01 -5.28 2.04
C TYR A 129 -5.56 -5.71 2.28
N ALA A 130 -4.84 -5.03 3.17
CA ALA A 130 -3.47 -5.39 3.54
C ALA A 130 -3.41 -6.80 4.15
N THR A 131 -4.37 -7.14 5.03
CA THR A 131 -4.44 -8.49 5.60
C THR A 131 -4.75 -9.57 4.55
N VAL A 132 -5.61 -9.27 3.57
CA VAL A 132 -5.90 -10.18 2.46
C VAL A 132 -4.67 -10.42 1.61
N LEU A 133 -3.93 -9.36 1.27
CA LEU A 133 -2.67 -9.48 0.53
C LEU A 133 -1.63 -10.29 1.29
N LEU A 134 -1.48 -10.07 2.60
CA LEU A 134 -0.59 -10.86 3.44
C LEU A 134 -0.98 -12.35 3.43
N LYS A 135 -2.26 -12.66 3.61
CA LYS A 135 -2.77 -14.04 3.59
C LYS A 135 -2.44 -14.72 2.25
N GLN A 136 -2.66 -14.02 1.14
CA GLN A 136 -2.31 -14.51 -0.19
C GLN A 136 -0.81 -14.76 -0.31
N ALA A 137 0.03 -13.79 0.08
CA ALA A 137 1.49 -13.94 0.03
C ALA A 137 1.98 -15.14 0.85
N ILE A 138 1.47 -15.32 2.08
CA ILE A 138 1.81 -16.47 2.94
C ILE A 138 1.39 -17.79 2.30
N SER A 139 0.19 -17.84 1.70
CA SER A 139 -0.29 -19.05 1.02
C SER A 139 0.59 -19.43 -0.17
N THR A 140 1.02 -18.44 -0.96
CA THR A 140 1.93 -18.67 -2.09
C THR A 140 3.28 -19.21 -1.64
N VAL A 141 3.83 -18.67 -0.55
CA VAL A 141 5.11 -19.13 0.02
C VAL A 141 4.99 -20.57 0.55
N LYS A 142 3.87 -20.93 1.19
CA LYS A 142 3.62 -22.30 1.64
C LYS A 142 3.56 -23.28 0.48
N ASN A 143 2.74 -22.98 -0.52
CA ASN A 143 2.60 -23.81 -1.73
C ASN A 143 3.96 -24.03 -2.43
N TYR A 144 4.79 -23.00 -2.48
CA TYR A 144 6.13 -23.10 -3.06
C TYR A 144 7.05 -24.02 -2.24
N LYS A 145 7.01 -23.92 -0.91
CA LYS A 145 7.80 -24.79 -0.02
C LYS A 145 7.38 -26.26 -0.14
N ASP A 146 6.08 -26.51 -0.22
CA ASP A 146 5.53 -27.86 -0.37
C ASP A 146 5.97 -28.46 -1.73
N LYS A 147 5.91 -27.66 -2.80
CA LYS A 147 6.38 -28.06 -4.14
C LYS A 147 7.89 -28.36 -4.18
N ILE A 148 8.72 -27.54 -3.52
CA ILE A 148 10.17 -27.80 -3.43
C ILE A 148 10.44 -29.11 -2.66
N SER A 149 9.67 -29.38 -1.60
CA SER A 149 9.85 -30.63 -0.85
C SER A 149 9.51 -31.87 -1.69
N GLU A 150 8.49 -31.79 -2.55
CA GLU A 150 8.15 -32.86 -3.50
C GLU A 150 9.17 -33.00 -4.64
N GLU A 151 9.62 -31.90 -5.24
CA GLU A 151 10.65 -31.93 -6.30
C GLU A 151 12.00 -32.47 -5.79
N ASN A 152 12.41 -32.10 -4.58
CA ASN A 152 13.63 -32.61 -3.96
C ASN A 152 13.54 -34.12 -3.64
N LEU A 153 12.37 -34.60 -3.21
CA LEU A 153 12.15 -36.03 -3.00
C LEU A 153 12.19 -36.80 -4.33
N MET A 154 11.54 -36.30 -5.38
CA MET A 154 11.56 -36.91 -6.71
C MET A 154 12.97 -36.98 -7.31
N HIS A 155 13.80 -35.95 -7.11
CA HIS A 155 15.19 -35.96 -7.55
C HIS A 155 16.02 -37.01 -6.80
N ILE A 156 15.82 -37.17 -5.48
CA ILE A 156 16.50 -38.20 -4.67
C ILE A 156 16.08 -39.61 -5.11
N PHE A 157 14.78 -39.84 -5.36
CA PHE A 157 14.29 -41.14 -5.83
C PHE A 157 14.71 -41.47 -7.27
N SER A 158 15.08 -40.49 -8.09
CA SER A 158 15.61 -40.72 -9.44
C SER A 158 17.11 -41.06 -9.50
N LEU A 159 17.82 -40.86 -8.39
CA LEU A 159 19.27 -41.09 -8.25
C LEU A 159 19.61 -42.41 -7.50
N ILE A 160 18.58 -43.14 -7.04
CA ILE A 160 18.68 -44.47 -6.41
C ILE A 160 18.08 -45.50 -7.38
#